data_AF-A0A2B7XKH6-F1
#
_entry.id   AF-A0A2B7XKH6-F1
#
_cell.length_a   1.000
_cell.length_b   1.000
_cell.length_c   1.000
_cell.angle_alpha   90.00
_cell.angle_beta   90.00
_cell.angle_gamma   90.00
#
_symmetry.space_group_name_H-M   'P 1'
#
loop_
_entity.id
_entity.type
_entity.pdbx_description
1 polymer ?
#
loop_
_entity_poly.entity_id
_entity_poly.type
_entity_poly.pdbx_seq_one_letter_code
_entity_poly.pdbx_strand_id
1 'polypeptide(L)'
;MIRSLGVGDNEVAKWVGLTSAIFSVCQGLTAVAWGAVSDRIGRRPVIISGLCITMSFSIVFGFSTSLPMAILARACVGLGNGNVGIIRTIVAELVPEKELQPRAFSLMPLVWTIGSIFGPAFGGALADPAQRHKEQFGDSKFFKKYPYALPNMAVSVFFIIGIFTGLFFLQETLASKRGHQDWGLKLGKMLTRPFAKRKEQKTPRGILVNEEDETTPLLVSNESQGQQGDISKKSDSPNLPWSQILTPQSNLVLLAYATMSMHTVAFDSVFTVFLNHKLQDYGNNPDVKLPFKFSGGFGMDAQQIGILYTINAIIGMLTQFFIFPRAAHRYGVLNCLKVVSVVFPITYFVTPFTVLFPSDASRQIAAFLLMCCKLACVVFAFPCSIILLTNSAKSMSILGSLNGVATSASAVGKAIGPAILGGTFSLGVKKGYMILPWWTLAFIASLSALPVFWCKENDHLNESSDTNDDDNGLVNANGNEPERGEVTHYQEDTDGETRGWEERETLKKGNAGGDGVVRSDQQYHNAGPGGRCGHGNRQEDD
;
A
#
# COMPACT_ATOMS: atom_id res chain seq x y z
N MET A 1 -18.96 -25.00 1.14
CA MET A 1 -18.26 -25.85 0.17
C MET A 1 -17.63 -27.08 0.81
N ILE A 2 -16.70 -26.97 1.76
CA ILE A 2 -16.09 -28.16 2.38
C ILE A 2 -17.15 -29.15 2.93
N ARG A 3 -18.20 -28.63 3.58
CA ARG A 3 -19.37 -29.40 4.04
C ARG A 3 -20.08 -30.18 2.91
N SER A 4 -20.23 -29.58 1.72
CA SER A 4 -20.92 -30.24 0.60
C SER A 4 -20.07 -31.30 -0.10
N LEU A 5 -18.79 -31.44 0.26
CA LEU A 5 -17.89 -32.46 -0.25
C LEU A 5 -17.87 -33.72 0.63
N GLY A 6 -18.82 -33.85 1.56
CA GLY A 6 -18.98 -35.05 2.41
C GLY A 6 -18.16 -35.05 3.71
N VAL A 7 -17.62 -33.89 4.12
CA VAL A 7 -16.88 -33.75 5.39
C VAL A 7 -17.88 -33.56 6.54
N GLY A 8 -17.75 -34.36 7.60
CA GLY A 8 -18.59 -34.25 8.80
C GLY A 8 -18.41 -32.91 9.52
N ASP A 9 -19.48 -32.39 10.13
CA ASP A 9 -19.54 -31.05 10.70
C ASP A 9 -18.42 -30.73 11.71
N ASN A 10 -18.00 -31.74 12.47
CA ASN A 10 -16.92 -31.62 13.47
C ASN A 10 -15.53 -31.43 12.85
N GLU A 11 -15.34 -31.79 11.58
CA GLU A 11 -14.06 -31.69 10.88
C GLU A 11 -14.02 -30.54 9.85
N VAL A 12 -15.17 -29.91 9.54
CA VAL A 12 -15.25 -28.85 8.52
C VAL A 12 -14.26 -27.72 8.82
N ALA A 13 -14.17 -27.26 10.06
CA ALA A 13 -13.26 -26.18 10.46
C ALA A 13 -11.78 -26.55 10.21
N LYS A 14 -11.38 -27.79 10.53
CA LYS A 14 -10.03 -28.32 10.28
C LYS A 14 -9.70 -28.29 8.79
N TRP A 15 -10.61 -28.78 7.95
CA TRP A 15 -10.39 -28.85 6.51
C TRP A 15 -10.45 -27.47 5.82
N VAL A 16 -11.29 -26.54 6.29
CA VAL A 16 -11.29 -25.14 5.84
C VAL A 16 -9.96 -24.46 6.17
N GLY A 17 -9.45 -24.67 7.40
CA GLY A 17 -8.16 -24.17 7.83
C GLY A 17 -7.01 -24.72 6.98
N LEU A 18 -6.96 -26.05 6.78
CA LEU A 18 -5.95 -26.70 5.95
C LEU A 18 -5.97 -26.20 4.49
N THR A 19 -7.16 -26.07 3.91
CA THR A 19 -7.35 -25.58 2.54
C THR A 19 -6.89 -24.12 2.38
N SER A 20 -7.01 -23.30 3.43
CA SER A 20 -6.54 -21.91 3.43
C SER A 20 -5.03 -21.83 3.66
N ALA A 21 -4.49 -22.71 4.50
CA ALA A 21 -3.05 -22.82 4.76
C ALA A 21 -2.29 -23.27 3.51
N ILE A 22 -2.76 -24.29 2.78
CA ILE A 22 -2.06 -24.79 1.58
C ILE A 22 -1.98 -23.72 0.48
N PHE A 23 -3.03 -22.91 0.31
CA PHE A 23 -2.99 -21.75 -0.59
C PHE A 23 -1.85 -20.80 -0.21
N SER A 24 -1.75 -20.45 1.08
CA SER A 24 -0.73 -19.52 1.59
C SER A 24 0.69 -20.10 1.47
N VAL A 25 0.87 -21.39 1.80
CA VAL A 25 2.16 -22.07 1.66
C VAL A 25 2.60 -22.12 0.20
N CYS A 26 1.73 -22.53 -0.72
CA CYS A 26 2.03 -22.55 -2.15
C CYS A 26 2.36 -21.17 -2.71
N GLN A 27 1.59 -20.14 -2.32
CA GLN A 27 1.89 -18.75 -2.67
C GLN A 27 3.27 -18.34 -2.16
N GLY A 28 3.61 -18.71 -0.93
CA GLY A 28 4.90 -18.37 -0.34
C GLY A 28 6.06 -19.05 -1.04
N LEU A 29 5.92 -20.33 -1.42
CA LEU A 29 6.96 -21.08 -2.13
C LEU A 29 7.27 -20.49 -3.52
N THR A 30 6.26 -20.00 -4.24
CA THR A 30 6.46 -19.49 -5.61
C THR A 30 6.72 -18.00 -5.69
N ALA A 31 6.51 -17.21 -4.63
CA ALA A 31 6.61 -15.75 -4.74
C ALA A 31 8.02 -15.25 -5.10
N VAL A 32 9.08 -15.86 -4.56
CA VAL A 32 10.47 -15.54 -4.96
C VAL A 32 10.73 -15.92 -6.41
N ALA A 33 10.27 -17.10 -6.83
CA ALA A 33 10.45 -17.58 -8.20
C ALA A 33 9.75 -16.65 -9.21
N TRP A 34 8.51 -16.23 -8.92
CA TRP A 34 7.79 -15.26 -9.75
C TRP A 34 8.48 -13.90 -9.78
N GLY A 35 9.00 -13.41 -8.66
CA GLY A 35 9.80 -12.18 -8.60
C GLY A 35 11.03 -12.25 -9.50
N ALA A 36 11.81 -13.32 -9.38
CA ALA A 36 13.02 -13.54 -10.19
C ALA A 36 12.72 -13.72 -11.69
N VAL A 37 11.65 -14.44 -12.02
CA VAL A 37 11.17 -14.59 -13.41
C VAL A 37 10.74 -13.23 -13.96
N SER A 38 10.09 -12.40 -13.14
CA SER A 38 9.70 -11.05 -13.54
C SER A 38 10.88 -10.12 -13.77
N ASP A 39 11.93 -10.22 -12.96
CA ASP A 39 13.16 -9.44 -13.13
C ASP A 39 13.87 -9.79 -14.46
N ARG A 40 13.67 -11.00 -15.01
CA ARG A 40 14.28 -11.46 -16.28
C ARG A 40 13.39 -11.27 -17.51
N ILE A 41 12.12 -11.69 -17.41
CA ILE A 41 11.21 -11.75 -18.55
C ILE A 41 10.46 -10.42 -18.74
N GLY A 42 10.26 -9.65 -17.68
CA GLY A 42 9.38 -8.48 -17.66
C GLY A 42 8.24 -8.64 -16.64
N ARG A 43 7.66 -7.52 -16.21
CA ARG A 43 6.62 -7.45 -15.18
C ARG A 43 5.26 -7.82 -15.75
N ARG A 44 4.95 -7.30 -16.95
CA ARG A 44 3.66 -7.48 -17.63
C ARG A 44 3.33 -8.95 -17.98
N PRO A 45 4.19 -9.71 -18.71
CA PRO A 45 3.86 -11.10 -19.07
C PRO A 45 3.72 -12.01 -17.86
N VAL A 46 4.44 -11.71 -16.78
CA VAL A 46 4.40 -12.47 -15.54
C VAL A 46 3.10 -12.26 -14.78
N ILE A 47 2.60 -11.01 -14.68
CA ILE A 47 1.30 -10.75 -14.06
C ILE A 47 0.17 -11.42 -14.86
N ILE A 48 0.19 -11.32 -16.19
CA ILE A 48 -0.86 -11.88 -17.05
C ILE A 48 -0.88 -13.41 -16.93
N SER A 49 0.28 -14.07 -16.97
CA SER A 49 0.35 -15.52 -16.78
C SER A 49 -0.17 -15.97 -15.41
N GLY A 50 0.19 -15.25 -14.33
CA GLY A 50 -0.36 -15.51 -13.00
C GLY A 50 -1.89 -15.34 -12.92
N LEU A 51 -2.45 -14.34 -13.60
CA LEU A 51 -3.91 -14.16 -13.70
C LEU A 51 -4.58 -15.30 -14.46
N CYS A 52 -4.01 -15.75 -15.58
CA CYS A 52 -4.53 -16.88 -16.36
C CYS A 52 -4.53 -18.18 -15.53
N ILE A 53 -3.43 -18.47 -14.82
CA ILE A 53 -3.31 -19.64 -13.93
C ILE A 53 -4.37 -19.57 -12.84
N THR A 54 -4.47 -18.42 -12.15
CA THR A 54 -5.43 -18.23 -11.05
C THR A 54 -6.87 -18.38 -11.55
N MET A 55 -7.22 -17.82 -12.70
CA MET A 55 -8.54 -17.96 -13.32
C MET A 55 -8.89 -19.42 -13.62
N SER A 56 -7.97 -20.14 -14.27
CA SER A 56 -8.18 -21.52 -14.71
C SER A 56 -8.42 -22.45 -13.52
N PHE A 57 -7.59 -22.35 -12.48
CA PHE A 57 -7.76 -23.19 -11.30
C PHE A 57 -8.89 -22.75 -10.36
N SER A 58 -9.31 -21.47 -10.41
CA SER A 58 -10.53 -21.02 -9.71
C SER A 58 -11.77 -21.64 -10.34
N ILE A 59 -11.82 -21.77 -11.66
CA ILE A 59 -12.88 -22.51 -12.36
C ILE A 59 -12.85 -23.97 -11.92
N VAL A 60 -11.69 -24.64 -11.96
CA VAL A 60 -11.53 -26.05 -11.51
C VAL A 60 -12.03 -26.23 -10.06
N PHE A 61 -11.74 -25.27 -9.18
CA PHE A 61 -12.24 -25.28 -7.80
C PHE A 61 -13.78 -25.24 -7.73
N GLY A 62 -14.44 -24.43 -8.56
CA GLY A 62 -15.90 -24.40 -8.64
C GLY A 62 -16.54 -25.71 -9.10
N PHE A 63 -15.82 -26.49 -9.90
CA PHE A 63 -16.24 -27.81 -10.39
C PHE A 63 -15.80 -28.98 -9.50
N SER A 64 -15.18 -28.72 -8.35
CA SER A 64 -14.66 -29.81 -7.52
C SER A 64 -15.78 -30.64 -6.89
N THR A 65 -15.71 -31.95 -7.03
CA THR A 65 -16.65 -32.92 -6.43
C THR A 65 -16.05 -33.70 -5.28
N SER A 66 -14.73 -33.57 -5.06
CA SER A 66 -14.01 -34.27 -4.00
C SER A 66 -13.11 -33.31 -3.24
N LEU A 67 -12.88 -33.64 -1.96
CA LEU A 67 -12.00 -32.86 -1.08
C LEU A 67 -10.56 -32.76 -1.62
N PRO A 68 -9.91 -33.83 -2.12
CA PRO A 68 -8.57 -33.72 -2.71
C PRO A 68 -8.52 -32.81 -3.93
N MET A 69 -9.53 -32.86 -4.80
CA MET A 69 -9.60 -31.97 -5.96
C MET A 69 -9.70 -30.50 -5.56
N ALA A 70 -10.50 -30.19 -4.53
CA ALA A 70 -10.62 -28.84 -4.00
C ALA A 70 -9.29 -28.33 -3.39
N ILE A 71 -8.58 -29.19 -2.66
CA ILE A 71 -7.28 -28.87 -2.06
C ILE A 71 -6.22 -28.64 -3.14
N LEU A 72 -6.13 -29.51 -4.15
CA LEU A 72 -5.19 -29.36 -5.27
C LEU A 72 -5.48 -28.10 -6.09
N ALA A 73 -6.75 -27.83 -6.41
CA ALA A 73 -7.12 -26.60 -7.11
C ALA A 73 -6.71 -25.35 -6.31
N ARG A 74 -6.89 -25.36 -4.98
CA ARG A 74 -6.45 -24.26 -4.11
C ARG A 74 -4.93 -24.12 -4.01
N ALA A 75 -4.21 -25.23 -4.01
CA ALA A 75 -2.75 -25.21 -4.07
C ALA A 75 -2.29 -24.54 -5.37
N CYS A 76 -2.84 -24.95 -6.53
CA CYS A 76 -2.50 -24.36 -7.83
C CYS A 76 -2.89 -22.87 -7.95
N VAL A 77 -4.02 -22.46 -7.38
CA VAL A 77 -4.39 -21.04 -7.25
C VAL A 77 -3.35 -20.29 -6.41
N GLY A 78 -2.87 -20.88 -5.32
CA GLY A 78 -1.78 -20.33 -4.50
C GLY A 78 -0.49 -20.16 -5.31
N LEU A 79 -0.08 -21.19 -6.05
CA LEU A 79 1.11 -21.15 -6.90
C LEU A 79 1.05 -20.01 -7.93
N GLY A 80 -0.11 -19.76 -8.54
CA GLY A 80 -0.33 -18.67 -9.49
C GLY A 80 -0.40 -17.27 -8.85
N ASN A 81 -0.61 -17.18 -7.54
CA ASN A 81 -0.76 -15.92 -6.81
C ASN A 81 0.54 -15.42 -6.14
N GLY A 82 1.69 -16.01 -6.46
CA GLY A 82 3.00 -15.55 -6.00
C GLY A 82 3.43 -14.20 -6.63
N ASN A 83 2.69 -13.69 -7.61
CA ASN A 83 2.98 -12.44 -8.33
C ASN A 83 2.59 -11.15 -7.57
N VAL A 84 2.04 -11.23 -6.35
CA VAL A 84 1.65 -10.06 -5.54
C VAL A 84 2.81 -9.09 -5.30
N GLY A 85 4.03 -9.61 -5.15
CA GLY A 85 5.23 -8.79 -4.99
C GLY A 85 5.55 -7.96 -6.25
N ILE A 86 5.26 -8.49 -7.44
CA ILE A 86 5.53 -7.83 -8.72
C ILE A 86 4.67 -6.58 -8.89
N ILE A 87 3.41 -6.63 -8.45
CA ILE A 87 2.52 -5.46 -8.50
C ILE A 87 3.09 -4.31 -7.65
N ARG A 88 3.67 -4.61 -6.49
CA ARG A 88 4.34 -3.61 -5.63
C ARG A 88 5.54 -3.00 -6.34
N THR A 89 6.31 -3.85 -7.02
CA THR A 89 7.44 -3.44 -7.83
C THR A 89 7.03 -2.51 -8.97
N ILE A 90 5.97 -2.83 -9.71
CA ILE A 90 5.42 -1.96 -10.76
C ILE A 90 5.06 -0.59 -10.20
N VAL A 91 4.36 -0.54 -9.06
CA VAL A 91 3.94 0.74 -8.45
C VAL A 91 5.16 1.59 -8.07
N ALA A 92 6.20 1.00 -7.50
CA ALA A 92 7.44 1.71 -7.19
C ALA A 92 8.23 2.14 -8.44
N GLU A 93 8.27 1.31 -9.48
CA GLU A 93 8.93 1.65 -10.76
C GLU A 93 8.19 2.80 -11.49
N LEU A 94 6.85 2.89 -11.36
CA LEU A 94 6.03 3.95 -11.94
C LEU A 94 6.06 5.26 -11.17
N VAL A 95 6.34 5.21 -9.86
CA VAL A 95 6.31 6.38 -8.97
C VAL A 95 7.67 6.51 -8.27
N PRO A 96 8.69 7.03 -9.00
CA PRO A 96 10.03 7.22 -8.43
C PRO A 96 10.05 8.27 -7.32
N GLU A 97 9.14 9.25 -7.38
CA GLU A 97 9.01 10.33 -6.39
C GLU A 97 8.54 9.81 -5.03
N LYS A 98 9.40 9.86 -4.02
CA LYS A 98 9.11 9.43 -2.63
C LYS A 98 7.86 10.10 -2.05
N GLU A 99 7.59 11.36 -2.39
CA GLU A 99 6.42 12.10 -1.89
C GLU A 99 5.08 11.52 -2.40
N LEU A 100 5.09 10.95 -3.60
CA LEU A 100 3.90 10.35 -4.23
C LEU A 100 3.75 8.86 -3.90
N GLN A 101 4.82 8.18 -3.47
CA GLN A 101 4.79 6.76 -3.10
C GLN A 101 3.69 6.42 -2.07
N PRO A 102 3.47 7.19 -0.98
CA PRO A 102 2.36 6.91 -0.07
C PRO A 102 1.00 6.87 -0.76
N ARG A 103 0.73 7.81 -1.68
CA ARG A 103 -0.54 7.80 -2.44
C ARG A 103 -0.62 6.57 -3.35
N ALA A 104 0.45 6.26 -4.06
CA ALA A 104 0.48 5.13 -4.98
C ALA A 104 0.33 3.77 -4.27
N PHE A 105 1.07 3.54 -3.19
CA PHE A 105 0.99 2.31 -2.40
C PHE A 105 -0.32 2.18 -1.63
N SER A 106 -1.01 3.28 -1.33
CA SER A 106 -2.37 3.25 -0.75
C SER A 106 -3.43 2.69 -1.71
N LEU A 107 -3.18 2.65 -3.03
CA LEU A 107 -4.13 2.05 -3.98
C LEU A 107 -4.18 0.52 -3.86
N MET A 108 -3.08 -0.13 -3.49
CA MET A 108 -3.02 -1.59 -3.46
C MET A 108 -3.92 -2.20 -2.37
N PRO A 109 -3.85 -1.79 -1.09
CA PRO A 109 -4.77 -2.32 -0.09
C PRO A 109 -6.21 -1.80 -0.29
N LEU A 110 -6.42 -0.74 -1.07
CA LEU A 110 -7.75 -0.19 -1.35
C LEU A 110 -8.51 -1.18 -2.24
N VAL A 111 -7.87 -1.62 -3.33
CA VAL A 111 -8.42 -2.67 -4.21
C VAL A 111 -8.65 -3.96 -3.44
N TRP A 112 -7.73 -4.34 -2.54
CA TRP A 112 -7.93 -5.48 -1.64
C TRP A 112 -9.17 -5.33 -0.75
N THR A 113 -9.36 -4.15 -0.17
CA THR A 113 -10.50 -3.85 0.71
C THR A 113 -11.82 -3.93 -0.06
N ILE A 114 -11.88 -3.35 -1.25
CA ILE A 114 -13.04 -3.47 -2.16
C ILE A 114 -13.34 -4.95 -2.43
N GLY A 115 -12.33 -5.73 -2.81
CA GLY A 115 -12.48 -7.17 -3.04
C GLY A 115 -12.98 -7.94 -1.81
N SER A 116 -12.51 -7.57 -0.62
CA SER A 116 -12.93 -8.21 0.64
C SER A 116 -14.37 -7.87 1.05
N ILE A 117 -14.89 -6.70 0.65
CA ILE A 117 -16.29 -6.31 0.89
C ILE A 117 -17.22 -7.06 -0.05
N PHE A 118 -16.94 -6.98 -1.35
CA PHE A 118 -17.84 -7.53 -2.36
C PHE A 118 -17.69 -9.04 -2.53
N GLY A 119 -16.50 -9.60 -2.26
CA GLY A 119 -16.18 -11.02 -2.45
C GLY A 119 -17.12 -11.97 -1.71
N PRO A 120 -17.29 -11.86 -0.38
CA PRO A 120 -18.24 -12.69 0.37
C PRO A 120 -19.69 -12.51 -0.08
N ALA A 121 -20.10 -11.30 -0.46
CA ALA A 121 -21.44 -11.02 -0.97
C ALA A 121 -21.72 -11.78 -2.28
N PHE A 122 -20.81 -11.68 -3.27
CA PHE A 122 -20.92 -12.42 -4.52
C PHE A 122 -20.79 -13.93 -4.31
N GLY A 123 -19.82 -14.37 -3.51
CA GLY A 123 -19.57 -15.78 -3.24
C GLY A 123 -20.73 -16.47 -2.53
N GLY A 124 -21.36 -15.80 -1.57
CA GLY A 124 -22.51 -16.32 -0.83
C GLY A 124 -23.83 -16.25 -1.60
N ALA A 125 -24.08 -15.15 -2.34
CA ALA A 125 -25.33 -14.98 -3.09
C ALA A 125 -25.45 -15.93 -4.29
N LEU A 126 -24.32 -16.29 -4.90
CA LEU A 126 -24.27 -17.20 -6.06
C LEU A 126 -24.02 -18.67 -5.67
N ALA A 127 -23.65 -18.95 -4.41
CA ALA A 127 -23.46 -20.32 -3.95
C ALA A 127 -24.78 -21.07 -3.85
N ASP A 128 -24.73 -22.35 -4.24
CA ASP A 128 -25.87 -23.27 -4.28
C ASP A 128 -27.11 -22.69 -5.00
N PRO A 129 -26.98 -22.32 -6.29
CA PRO A 129 -28.06 -21.67 -7.02
C PRO A 129 -29.28 -22.58 -7.18
N ALA A 130 -29.09 -23.91 -7.20
CA ALA A 130 -30.19 -24.87 -7.28
C ALA A 130 -31.11 -24.84 -6.05
N GLN A 131 -30.57 -24.57 -4.85
CA GLN A 131 -31.38 -24.44 -3.63
C GLN A 131 -31.84 -23.00 -3.37
N ARG A 132 -30.99 -22.01 -3.69
CA ARG A 132 -31.22 -20.61 -3.33
C ARG A 132 -32.10 -19.87 -4.34
N HIS A 133 -31.99 -20.23 -5.63
CA HIS A 133 -32.73 -19.61 -6.74
C HIS A 133 -33.57 -20.69 -7.46
N LYS A 134 -34.47 -21.34 -6.72
CA LYS A 134 -35.23 -22.52 -7.19
C LYS A 134 -36.02 -22.26 -8.47
N GLU A 135 -36.58 -21.06 -8.63
CA GLU A 135 -37.37 -20.67 -9.81
C GLU A 135 -36.56 -20.65 -11.10
N GLN A 136 -35.26 -20.35 -11.03
CA GLN A 136 -34.40 -20.20 -12.21
C GLN A 136 -33.48 -21.40 -12.44
N PHE A 137 -33.03 -22.06 -11.37
CA PHE A 137 -32.00 -23.11 -11.43
C PHE A 137 -32.38 -24.42 -10.74
N GLY A 138 -33.60 -24.53 -10.20
CA GLY A 138 -34.05 -25.67 -9.40
C GLY A 138 -34.06 -27.01 -10.14
N ASP A 139 -34.24 -27.02 -11.46
CA ASP A 139 -34.28 -28.25 -12.27
C ASP A 139 -32.94 -28.61 -12.91
N SER A 140 -31.93 -27.74 -12.81
CA SER A 140 -30.63 -27.97 -13.43
C SER A 140 -29.84 -29.06 -12.71
N LYS A 141 -29.71 -30.23 -13.35
CA LYS A 141 -28.82 -31.33 -12.89
C LYS A 141 -27.36 -30.86 -12.75
N PHE A 142 -26.95 -29.86 -13.54
CA PHE A 142 -25.62 -29.28 -13.50
C PHE A 142 -25.35 -28.55 -12.18
N PHE A 143 -26.23 -27.63 -11.77
CA PHE A 143 -26.04 -26.86 -10.53
C PHE A 143 -26.26 -27.68 -9.27
N LYS A 144 -27.05 -28.76 -9.34
CA LYS A 144 -27.14 -29.76 -8.27
C LYS A 144 -25.82 -30.54 -8.09
N LYS A 145 -25.15 -30.88 -9.19
CA LYS A 145 -23.85 -31.57 -9.16
C LYS A 145 -22.69 -30.64 -8.77
N TYR A 146 -22.73 -29.38 -9.22
CA TYR A 146 -21.68 -28.38 -8.98
C TYR A 146 -22.25 -27.10 -8.34
N PRO A 147 -22.58 -27.12 -7.04
CA PRO A 147 -23.22 -25.99 -6.36
C PRO A 147 -22.35 -24.73 -6.26
N TYR A 148 -21.03 -24.86 -6.52
CA TYR A 148 -20.07 -23.74 -6.46
C TYR A 148 -19.50 -23.36 -7.84
N ALA A 149 -20.02 -23.92 -8.94
CA ALA A 149 -19.56 -23.54 -10.28
C ALA A 149 -19.91 -22.08 -10.61
N LEU A 150 -21.16 -21.67 -10.33
CA LEU A 150 -21.66 -20.32 -10.63
C LEU A 150 -20.83 -19.19 -10.00
N PRO A 151 -20.51 -19.18 -8.68
CA PRO A 151 -19.69 -18.12 -8.10
C PRO A 151 -18.29 -18.07 -8.70
N ASN A 152 -17.68 -19.22 -9.03
CA ASN A 152 -16.35 -19.25 -9.65
C ASN A 152 -16.36 -18.81 -11.11
N MET A 153 -17.43 -19.10 -11.87
CA MET A 153 -17.64 -18.56 -13.21
C MET A 153 -17.81 -17.04 -13.17
N ALA A 154 -18.58 -16.49 -12.23
CA ALA A 154 -18.70 -15.05 -12.06
C ALA A 154 -17.35 -14.39 -11.74
N VAL A 155 -16.56 -15.00 -10.85
CA VAL A 155 -15.19 -14.53 -10.54
C VAL A 155 -14.28 -14.59 -11.78
N SER A 156 -14.44 -15.58 -12.66
CA SER A 156 -13.66 -15.68 -13.90
C SER A 156 -13.89 -14.50 -14.85
N VAL A 157 -15.08 -13.90 -14.87
CA VAL A 157 -15.36 -12.69 -15.66
C VAL A 157 -14.49 -11.52 -15.21
N PHE A 158 -14.32 -11.34 -13.89
CA PHE A 158 -13.39 -10.31 -13.36
C PHE A 158 -11.94 -10.59 -13.75
N PHE A 159 -11.52 -11.86 -13.74
CA PHE A 159 -10.18 -12.23 -14.23
C PHE A 159 -10.01 -11.95 -15.72
N ILE A 160 -11.01 -12.25 -16.55
CA ILE A 160 -10.99 -11.92 -17.98
C ILE A 160 -10.82 -10.42 -18.16
N ILE A 161 -11.63 -9.60 -17.49
CA ILE A 161 -11.48 -8.13 -17.55
C ILE A 161 -10.08 -7.69 -17.14
N GLY A 162 -9.53 -8.27 -16.06
CA GLY A 162 -8.16 -7.99 -15.60
C GLY A 162 -7.08 -8.39 -16.62
N ILE A 163 -7.21 -9.57 -17.24
CA ILE A 163 -6.30 -10.07 -18.28
C ILE A 163 -6.36 -9.18 -19.51
N PHE A 164 -7.55 -8.82 -19.97
CA PHE A 164 -7.75 -7.86 -21.07
C PHE A 164 -7.10 -6.52 -20.73
N THR A 165 -7.35 -5.98 -19.53
CA THR A 165 -6.76 -4.71 -19.09
C THR A 165 -5.23 -4.78 -19.08
N GLY A 166 -4.66 -5.87 -18.55
CA GLY A 166 -3.21 -6.09 -18.55
C GLY A 166 -2.61 -6.27 -19.95
N LEU A 167 -3.33 -6.92 -20.87
CA LEU A 167 -2.88 -7.12 -22.25
C LEU A 167 -2.89 -5.81 -23.04
N PHE A 168 -3.89 -4.95 -22.86
CA PHE A 168 -4.09 -3.78 -23.71
C PHE A 168 -3.58 -2.46 -23.13
N PHE A 169 -3.49 -2.34 -21.80
CA PHE A 169 -3.22 -1.06 -21.13
C PHE A 169 -1.99 -1.06 -20.22
N LEU A 170 -1.58 -2.21 -19.68
CA LEU A 170 -0.40 -2.27 -18.82
C LEU A 170 0.85 -2.14 -19.70
N GLN A 171 1.67 -1.12 -19.45
CA GLN A 171 2.97 -0.95 -20.08
C GLN A 171 4.02 -1.76 -19.33
N GLU A 172 5.04 -2.26 -20.04
CA GLU A 172 6.18 -2.90 -19.39
C GLU A 172 6.97 -1.85 -18.59
N THR A 173 7.16 -2.10 -17.29
CA THR A 173 7.81 -1.15 -16.36
C THR A 173 9.27 -1.51 -16.09
N LEU A 174 9.71 -2.72 -16.45
CA LEU A 174 11.09 -3.14 -16.26
C LEU A 174 12.05 -2.23 -17.06
N ALA A 175 12.99 -1.60 -16.35
CA ALA A 175 13.93 -0.62 -16.92
C ALA A 175 14.75 -1.17 -18.11
N SER A 176 15.16 -2.45 -18.05
CA SER A 176 15.93 -3.10 -19.12
C SER A 176 15.14 -3.37 -20.41
N LYS A 177 13.81 -3.26 -20.37
CA LYS A 177 12.92 -3.43 -21.53
C LYS A 177 12.20 -2.16 -21.94
N ARG A 178 12.54 -1.03 -21.32
CA ARG A 178 11.99 0.29 -21.65
C ARG A 178 12.41 0.67 -23.08
N GLY A 179 11.46 0.78 -24.00
CA GLY A 179 11.70 1.13 -25.41
C GLY A 179 11.41 0.04 -26.44
N HIS A 180 11.11 -1.20 -26.02
CA HIS A 180 10.70 -2.24 -26.97
C HIS A 180 9.23 -2.02 -27.42
N GLN A 181 8.94 -2.12 -28.71
CA GLN A 181 7.58 -1.90 -29.22
C GLN A 181 6.59 -2.97 -28.70
N ASP A 182 5.66 -2.52 -27.86
CA ASP A 182 4.58 -3.36 -27.32
C ASP A 182 3.39 -3.45 -28.29
N TRP A 183 3.25 -4.61 -28.92
CA TRP A 183 2.12 -4.90 -29.82
C TRP A 183 0.75 -4.80 -29.12
N GLY A 184 0.67 -5.20 -27.84
CA GLY A 184 -0.58 -5.12 -27.07
C GLY A 184 -1.03 -3.67 -26.79
N LEU A 185 -0.09 -2.75 -26.55
CA LEU A 185 -0.41 -1.32 -26.38
C LEU A 185 -0.82 -0.66 -27.69
N LYS A 186 -0.23 -1.05 -28.83
CA LYS A 186 -0.68 -0.59 -30.15
C LYS A 186 -2.11 -1.03 -30.44
N LEU A 187 -2.43 -2.30 -30.18
CA LEU A 187 -3.78 -2.82 -30.36
C LEU A 187 -4.78 -2.18 -29.38
N GLY A 188 -4.35 -1.91 -28.14
CA GLY A 188 -5.13 -1.16 -27.16
C GLY A 188 -5.45 0.26 -27.65
N LYS A 189 -4.43 1.02 -28.07
CA LYS A 189 -4.59 2.36 -28.68
C LYS A 189 -5.50 2.31 -29.92
N MET A 190 -5.39 1.28 -30.74
CA MET A 190 -6.25 1.07 -31.92
C MET A 190 -7.72 0.80 -31.56
N LEU A 191 -7.96 0.01 -30.50
CA LEU A 191 -9.30 -0.31 -30.00
C LEU A 191 -9.95 0.87 -29.26
N THR A 192 -9.17 1.72 -28.59
CA THR A 192 -9.69 2.92 -27.90
C THR A 192 -9.78 4.15 -28.81
N ARG A 193 -9.12 4.18 -29.97
CA ARG A 193 -9.21 5.25 -30.97
C ARG A 193 -10.64 5.69 -31.32
N PRO A 194 -11.62 4.78 -31.53
CA PRO A 194 -13.00 5.19 -31.81
C PRO A 194 -13.75 5.78 -30.61
N PHE A 195 -13.28 5.55 -29.37
CA PHE A 195 -13.92 6.04 -28.14
C PHE A 195 -13.22 7.27 -27.54
N ALA A 196 -11.97 7.53 -27.93
CA ALA A 196 -11.28 8.76 -27.59
C ALA A 196 -11.91 9.92 -28.37
N LYS A 197 -12.80 10.68 -27.73
CA LYS A 197 -13.23 11.98 -28.26
C LYS A 197 -11.97 12.78 -28.61
N ARG A 198 -11.81 13.14 -29.88
CA ARG A 198 -10.80 14.06 -30.38
C ARG A 198 -10.98 15.39 -29.65
N LYS A 199 -10.33 15.55 -28.51
CA LYS A 199 -10.26 16.83 -27.80
C LYS A 199 -9.18 17.63 -28.51
N GLU A 200 -9.58 18.29 -29.60
CA GLU A 200 -8.77 19.33 -30.23
C GLU A 200 -8.59 20.45 -29.20
N GLN A 201 -7.47 20.43 -28.47
CA GLN A 201 -7.01 21.58 -27.73
C GLN A 201 -6.53 22.59 -28.78
N LYS A 202 -7.35 23.61 -29.06
CA LYS A 202 -6.89 24.83 -29.73
C LYS A 202 -5.90 25.53 -28.79
N THR A 203 -4.60 25.29 -28.99
CA THR A 203 -3.54 26.14 -28.45
C THR A 203 -3.55 27.48 -29.21
N PRO A 204 -3.49 28.63 -28.51
CA PRO A 204 -3.25 29.92 -29.17
C PRO A 204 -1.88 29.90 -29.85
N ARG A 205 -1.83 30.44 -31.07
CA ARG A 205 -0.62 30.60 -31.89
C ARG A 205 0.54 31.24 -31.11
N GLY A 206 1.69 30.58 -31.13
CA GLY A 206 2.99 31.20 -30.86
C GLY A 206 3.97 30.22 -30.21
N ILE A 207 5.07 29.93 -30.92
CA ILE A 207 6.18 29.01 -30.60
C ILE A 207 5.92 27.58 -31.09
N LEU A 208 6.46 27.29 -32.28
CA LEU A 208 6.64 25.93 -32.78
C LEU A 208 7.76 25.27 -31.96
N VAL A 209 7.37 24.52 -30.92
CA VAL A 209 8.25 23.52 -30.31
C VAL A 209 7.93 22.20 -31.01
N ASN A 210 8.93 21.57 -31.62
CA ASN A 210 8.82 20.22 -32.19
C ASN A 210 8.45 19.25 -31.06
N GLU A 211 7.28 18.64 -31.17
CA GLU A 211 6.68 17.75 -30.17
C GLU A 211 7.18 16.31 -30.32
N GLU A 212 8.50 16.10 -30.38
CA GLU A 212 9.15 14.77 -30.37
C GLU A 212 10.32 14.61 -29.38
N ASP A 213 10.65 15.59 -28.54
CA ASP A 213 11.75 15.45 -27.56
C ASP A 213 11.40 16.10 -26.21
N GLU A 214 10.80 15.34 -25.29
CA GLU A 214 10.77 15.69 -23.84
C GLU A 214 11.56 14.69 -22.97
N THR A 215 12.43 13.88 -23.56
CA THR A 215 13.40 13.08 -22.81
C THR A 215 14.75 13.04 -23.50
N THR A 216 15.37 14.20 -23.70
CA THR A 216 16.78 14.30 -24.08
C THR A 216 17.58 14.75 -22.84
N PRO A 217 18.54 13.96 -22.34
CA PRO A 217 19.49 14.47 -21.36
C PRO A 217 20.35 15.55 -22.03
N LEU A 218 20.58 16.66 -21.32
CA LEU A 218 21.24 17.88 -21.81
C LEU A 218 22.77 17.74 -21.93
N LEU A 219 23.26 16.58 -22.39
CA LEU A 219 24.67 16.32 -22.65
C LEU A 219 24.78 15.46 -23.93
N VAL A 220 24.78 16.14 -25.07
CA VAL A 220 25.34 15.57 -26.31
C VAL A 220 26.85 15.80 -26.24
N SER A 221 27.58 14.78 -25.78
CA SER A 221 29.02 14.70 -26.04
C SER A 221 29.20 14.49 -27.54
N ASN A 222 29.84 15.44 -28.21
CA ASN A 222 30.31 15.27 -29.59
C ASN A 222 31.35 14.13 -29.62
N GLU A 223 30.91 12.90 -29.90
CA GLU A 223 31.80 11.86 -30.39
C GLU A 223 31.69 11.79 -31.92
N SER A 224 32.76 12.27 -32.54
CA SER A 224 33.09 12.17 -33.95
C SER A 224 32.84 10.75 -34.49
N GLN A 225 32.16 10.72 -35.63
CA GLN A 225 31.93 9.55 -36.47
C GLN A 225 33.25 8.82 -36.79
N GLY A 226 33.31 7.52 -36.48
CA GLY A 226 34.43 6.67 -36.87
C GLY A 226 34.21 5.20 -36.54
N GLN A 227 33.87 4.43 -37.58
CA GLN A 227 34.01 2.98 -37.73
C GLN A 227 32.98 2.03 -37.06
N GLN A 228 32.20 1.41 -37.95
CA GLN A 228 31.58 0.10 -37.82
C GLN A 228 32.54 -0.94 -37.21
N GLY A 229 32.13 -1.51 -36.09
CA GLY A 229 32.77 -2.65 -35.45
C GLY A 229 31.79 -3.31 -34.48
N ASP A 230 31.42 -4.53 -34.83
CA ASP A 230 30.63 -5.50 -34.07
C ASP A 230 30.97 -5.49 -32.56
N ILE A 231 29.98 -5.26 -31.69
CA ILE A 231 29.82 -5.82 -30.32
C ILE A 231 28.41 -5.46 -29.86
N SER A 232 27.48 -6.39 -30.06
CA SER A 232 26.25 -6.48 -29.27
C SER A 232 26.63 -6.84 -27.84
N LYS A 233 26.96 -5.84 -27.01
CA LYS A 233 26.97 -6.02 -25.56
C LYS A 233 25.52 -6.07 -25.09
N LYS A 234 24.96 -7.28 -25.03
CA LYS A 234 23.84 -7.59 -24.14
C LYS A 234 24.19 -7.00 -22.77
N SER A 235 23.43 -6.01 -22.29
CA SER A 235 23.47 -5.64 -20.89
C SER A 235 22.78 -6.76 -20.10
N ASP A 236 23.50 -7.86 -19.87
CA ASP A 236 23.12 -8.82 -18.85
C ASP A 236 23.11 -8.04 -17.53
N SER A 237 21.92 -7.80 -17.00
CA SER A 237 21.76 -7.29 -15.64
C SER A 237 22.54 -8.23 -14.72
N PRO A 238 23.60 -7.78 -14.04
CA PRO A 238 24.40 -8.67 -13.21
C PRO A 238 23.47 -9.26 -12.16
N ASN A 239 23.41 -10.59 -12.07
CA ASN A 239 22.71 -11.28 -11.00
C ASN A 239 23.42 -10.88 -9.69
N LEU A 240 22.92 -9.83 -9.02
CA LEU A 240 23.47 -9.38 -7.74
C LEU A 240 23.36 -10.55 -6.75
N PRO A 241 24.42 -10.88 -6.00
CA PRO A 241 24.37 -11.97 -5.04
C PRO A 241 23.31 -11.72 -3.97
N TRP A 242 22.68 -12.78 -3.45
CA TRP A 242 21.61 -12.69 -2.44
C TRP A 242 21.97 -11.88 -1.20
N SER A 243 23.26 -11.79 -0.85
CA SER A 243 23.78 -10.95 0.23
C SER A 243 23.62 -9.45 -0.02
N GLN A 244 23.50 -9.03 -1.29
CA GLN A 244 23.21 -7.64 -1.66
C GLN A 244 21.71 -7.35 -1.74
N ILE A 245 20.88 -8.38 -1.96
CA ILE A 245 19.41 -8.28 -1.92
C ILE A 245 18.92 -8.23 -0.47
N LEU A 246 19.46 -9.10 0.39
CA LEU A 246 19.11 -9.22 1.81
C LEU A 246 20.07 -8.42 2.68
N THR A 247 19.99 -7.10 2.57
CA THR A 247 20.74 -6.20 3.46
C THR A 247 20.25 -6.36 4.91
N PRO A 248 21.07 -6.03 5.92
CA PRO A 248 20.65 -6.09 7.33
C PRO A 248 19.36 -5.29 7.59
N GLN A 249 19.23 -4.11 6.98
CA GLN A 249 18.04 -3.27 7.03
C GLN A 249 16.83 -3.96 6.38
N SER A 250 16.99 -4.49 5.16
CA SER A 250 15.93 -5.21 4.44
C SER A 250 15.42 -6.40 5.25
N ASN A 251 16.32 -7.15 5.89
CA ASN A 251 15.97 -8.28 6.75
C ASN A 251 15.14 -7.85 7.97
N LEU A 252 15.44 -6.72 8.60
CA LEU A 252 14.64 -6.17 9.70
C LEU A 252 13.22 -5.80 9.25
N VAL A 253 13.09 -5.13 8.09
CA VAL A 253 11.79 -4.76 7.52
C VAL A 253 11.00 -6.00 7.10
N LEU A 254 11.65 -7.00 6.50
CA LEU A 254 11.05 -8.29 6.14
C LEU A 254 10.51 -9.02 7.36
N LEU A 255 11.29 -9.06 8.45
CA LEU A 255 10.87 -9.68 9.70
C LEU A 255 9.69 -8.94 10.32
N ALA A 256 9.73 -7.60 10.36
CA ALA A 256 8.60 -6.79 10.82
C ALA A 256 7.34 -7.06 9.99
N TYR A 257 7.45 -7.03 8.66
CA TYR A 257 6.34 -7.27 7.75
C TYR A 257 5.71 -8.66 7.91
N ALA A 258 6.55 -9.71 8.00
CA ALA A 258 6.08 -11.08 8.15
C ALA A 258 5.37 -11.31 9.48
N THR A 259 5.96 -10.82 10.58
CA THR A 259 5.39 -10.94 11.93
C THR A 259 4.13 -10.08 12.09
N MET A 260 4.09 -8.89 11.48
CA MET A 260 2.88 -8.07 11.43
C MET A 260 1.75 -8.77 10.71
N SER A 261 2.02 -9.27 9.51
CA SER A 261 1.05 -10.02 8.74
C SER A 261 0.51 -11.25 9.48
N MET A 262 1.35 -11.93 10.28
CA MET A 262 0.95 -13.08 11.07
C MET A 262 -0.08 -12.68 12.15
N HIS A 263 0.25 -11.71 13.00
CA HIS A 263 -0.64 -11.37 14.13
C HIS A 263 -1.94 -10.69 13.66
N THR A 264 -1.90 -9.92 12.57
CA THR A 264 -3.12 -9.28 12.03
C THR A 264 -4.09 -10.31 11.47
N VAL A 265 -3.60 -11.33 10.76
CA VAL A 265 -4.45 -12.39 10.19
C VAL A 265 -4.93 -13.36 11.27
N ALA A 266 -4.08 -13.65 12.27
CA ALA A 266 -4.49 -14.39 13.45
C ALA A 266 -5.67 -13.69 14.14
N PHE A 267 -5.53 -12.38 14.42
CA PHE A 267 -6.61 -11.57 15.01
C PHE A 267 -7.91 -11.73 14.22
N ASP A 268 -7.92 -11.48 12.91
CA ASP A 268 -9.15 -11.51 12.10
C ASP A 268 -9.84 -12.89 12.13
N SER A 269 -9.04 -13.96 12.10
CA SER A 269 -9.56 -15.33 12.12
C SER A 269 -10.22 -15.71 13.45
N VAL A 270 -9.64 -15.32 14.58
CA VAL A 270 -10.16 -15.69 15.91
C VAL A 270 -11.16 -14.67 16.44
N PHE A 271 -11.03 -13.40 16.05
CA PHE A 271 -11.97 -12.35 16.45
C PHE A 271 -13.36 -12.59 15.88
N THR A 272 -13.48 -13.03 14.61
CA THR A 272 -14.77 -13.47 14.06
C THR A 272 -15.41 -14.61 14.86
N VAL A 273 -14.60 -15.59 15.29
CA VAL A 273 -15.06 -16.69 16.15
C VAL A 273 -15.46 -16.18 17.53
N PHE A 274 -14.73 -15.21 18.09
CA PHE A 274 -15.01 -14.59 19.38
C PHE A 274 -16.31 -13.79 19.38
N LEU A 275 -16.59 -13.04 18.30
CA LEU A 275 -17.86 -12.33 18.12
C LEU A 275 -19.04 -13.32 18.04
N ASN A 276 -18.85 -14.49 17.43
CA ASN A 276 -19.89 -15.51 17.36
C ASN A 276 -20.02 -16.36 18.64
N HIS A 277 -18.98 -16.42 19.48
CA HIS A 277 -18.97 -17.26 20.67
C HIS A 277 -20.09 -16.86 21.66
N LYS A 278 -20.68 -17.85 22.33
CA LYS A 278 -21.90 -17.68 23.14
C LYS A 278 -21.69 -16.68 24.27
N LEU A 279 -22.76 -15.95 24.60
CA LEU A 279 -22.81 -15.12 25.80
C LEU A 279 -22.70 -15.98 27.05
N GLN A 280 -22.01 -15.49 28.07
CA GLN A 280 -21.92 -16.13 29.37
C GLN A 280 -22.59 -15.25 30.42
N ASP A 281 -23.41 -15.85 31.28
CA ASP A 281 -24.00 -15.16 32.42
C ASP A 281 -22.95 -14.97 33.52
N TYR A 282 -22.61 -13.71 33.79
CA TYR A 282 -21.54 -13.36 34.74
C TYR A 282 -22.00 -13.34 36.21
N GLY A 283 -23.31 -13.16 36.47
CA GLY A 283 -23.85 -12.95 37.83
C GLY A 283 -24.06 -14.23 38.65
N ASN A 284 -24.41 -15.35 38.00
CA ASN A 284 -24.84 -16.59 38.68
C ASN A 284 -23.90 -17.78 38.44
N ASN A 285 -22.72 -17.55 37.84
CA ASN A 285 -21.83 -18.63 37.42
C ASN A 285 -20.59 -18.73 38.34
N PRO A 286 -20.42 -19.82 39.12
CA PRO A 286 -19.29 -19.99 40.04
C PRO A 286 -17.93 -20.12 39.32
N ASP A 287 -17.94 -20.40 38.01
CA ASP A 287 -16.71 -20.49 37.22
C ASP A 287 -16.16 -19.14 36.77
N VAL A 288 -16.90 -18.05 36.98
CA VAL A 288 -16.47 -16.68 36.64
C VAL A 288 -15.79 -16.03 37.85
N LYS A 289 -14.55 -15.57 37.68
CA LYS A 289 -13.82 -14.73 38.64
C LYS A 289 -13.22 -13.54 37.91
N LEU A 290 -13.96 -12.43 37.88
CA LEU A 290 -13.53 -11.20 37.23
C LEU A 290 -12.31 -10.60 37.95
N PRO A 291 -11.40 -9.91 37.22
CA PRO A 291 -11.47 -9.63 35.79
C PRO A 291 -10.83 -10.72 34.90
N PHE A 292 -10.23 -11.78 35.46
CA PHE A 292 -9.32 -12.65 34.70
C PHE A 292 -9.89 -14.00 34.24
N LYS A 293 -10.88 -14.55 34.94
CA LYS A 293 -11.47 -15.86 34.63
C LYS A 293 -12.91 -15.68 34.11
N PHE A 294 -13.05 -15.77 32.80
CA PHE A 294 -14.32 -15.81 32.07
C PHE A 294 -14.11 -16.43 30.68
N SER A 295 -15.16 -16.96 30.07
CA SER A 295 -15.15 -17.59 28.74
C SER A 295 -16.20 -17.05 27.77
N GLY A 296 -16.99 -16.04 28.15
CA GLY A 296 -18.04 -15.48 27.30
C GLY A 296 -17.52 -14.79 26.03
N GLY A 297 -18.36 -14.81 24.98
CA GLY A 297 -18.23 -14.03 23.75
C GLY A 297 -19.38 -13.06 23.56
N PHE A 298 -19.69 -12.67 22.31
CA PHE A 298 -20.72 -11.67 22.03
C PHE A 298 -22.08 -12.24 21.62
N GLY A 299 -22.13 -13.49 21.18
CA GLY A 299 -23.34 -14.17 20.70
C GLY A 299 -23.89 -13.60 19.39
N MET A 300 -23.07 -12.90 18.58
CA MET A 300 -23.53 -12.32 17.32
C MET A 300 -23.74 -13.40 16.25
N ASP A 301 -24.77 -13.22 15.43
CA ASP A 301 -24.98 -14.07 14.27
C ASP A 301 -24.03 -13.69 13.11
N ALA A 302 -23.99 -14.54 12.08
CA ALA A 302 -23.11 -14.31 10.93
C ALA A 302 -23.48 -13.04 10.13
N GLN A 303 -24.76 -12.63 10.16
CA GLN A 303 -25.24 -11.46 9.44
C GLN A 303 -24.76 -10.16 10.10
N GLN A 304 -24.90 -10.04 11.42
CA GLN A 304 -24.40 -8.92 12.21
C GLN A 304 -22.89 -8.77 12.08
N ILE A 305 -22.15 -9.87 12.19
CA ILE A 305 -20.69 -9.87 11.98
C ILE A 305 -20.38 -9.37 10.57
N GLY A 306 -21.08 -9.86 9.55
CA GLY A 306 -20.91 -9.40 8.17
C GLY A 306 -21.10 -7.88 8.01
N ILE A 307 -22.19 -7.34 8.56
CA ILE A 307 -22.49 -5.89 8.52
C ILE A 307 -21.39 -5.08 9.21
N LEU A 308 -20.94 -5.51 10.41
CA LEU A 308 -19.85 -4.83 11.13
C LEU A 308 -18.56 -4.79 10.31
N TYR A 309 -18.18 -5.91 9.68
CA TYR A 309 -17.00 -5.95 8.83
C TYR A 309 -17.15 -5.09 7.56
N THR A 310 -18.34 -5.03 6.96
CA THR A 310 -18.61 -4.15 5.81
C THR A 310 -18.47 -2.68 6.18
N ILE A 311 -19.08 -2.23 7.28
CA ILE A 311 -18.97 -0.85 7.74
C ILE A 311 -17.51 -0.53 8.08
N ASN A 312 -16.84 -1.42 8.82
CA ASN A 312 -15.42 -1.25 9.16
C ASN A 312 -14.59 -1.10 7.88
N ALA A 313 -14.78 -1.95 6.88
CA ALA A 313 -14.04 -1.88 5.62
C ALA A 313 -14.28 -0.57 4.83
N ILE A 314 -15.50 0.02 4.87
CA ILE A 314 -15.77 1.34 4.31
C ILE A 314 -14.97 2.43 5.07
N ILE A 315 -14.95 2.38 6.41
CA ILE A 315 -14.16 3.31 7.23
C ILE A 315 -12.66 3.17 6.93
N GLY A 316 -12.16 1.93 6.78
CA GLY A 316 -10.77 1.66 6.40
C GLY A 316 -10.42 2.25 5.04
N MET A 317 -11.31 2.10 4.07
CA MET A 317 -11.16 2.70 2.74
C MET A 317 -11.04 4.23 2.79
N LEU A 318 -11.90 4.90 3.56
CA LEU A 318 -11.83 6.35 3.76
C LEU A 318 -10.54 6.76 4.49
N THR A 319 -10.19 6.03 5.54
CA THR A 319 -8.96 6.26 6.32
C THR A 319 -7.72 6.11 5.43
N GLN A 320 -7.69 5.08 4.59
CA GLN A 320 -6.57 4.79 3.72
C GLN A 320 -6.41 5.80 2.59
N PHE A 321 -7.51 6.33 2.04
CA PHE A 321 -7.44 7.28 0.95
C PHE A 321 -7.16 8.71 1.44
N PHE A 322 -7.80 9.13 2.54
CA PHE A 322 -7.74 10.52 2.99
C PHE A 322 -6.73 10.77 4.12
N ILE A 323 -6.60 9.84 5.07
CA ILE A 323 -5.83 10.04 6.31
C ILE A 323 -4.41 9.53 6.13
N PHE A 324 -4.23 8.31 5.61
CA PHE A 324 -2.91 7.70 5.48
C PHE A 324 -1.90 8.54 4.68
N PRO A 325 -2.19 9.02 3.45
CA PRO A 325 -1.20 9.78 2.68
C PRO A 325 -0.83 11.10 3.35
N ARG A 326 -1.80 11.76 4.00
CA ARG A 326 -1.57 13.01 4.74
C ARG A 326 -0.67 12.78 5.96
N ALA A 327 -0.94 11.71 6.70
CA ALA A 327 -0.15 11.36 7.87
C ALA A 327 1.28 10.91 7.47
N ALA A 328 1.41 10.08 6.44
CA ALA A 328 2.70 9.63 5.93
C ALA A 328 3.58 10.78 5.44
N HIS A 329 2.99 11.76 4.72
CA HIS A 329 3.72 12.95 4.27
C HIS A 329 4.10 13.88 5.44
N ARG A 330 3.25 14.00 6.46
CA ARG A 330 3.51 14.92 7.59
C ARG A 330 4.48 14.35 8.63
N TYR A 331 4.38 13.07 8.94
CA TYR A 331 5.11 12.44 10.04
C TYR A 331 6.22 11.49 9.58
N GLY A 332 6.27 11.16 8.29
CA GLY A 332 7.17 10.15 7.75
C GLY A 332 6.63 8.73 7.89
N VAL A 333 7.06 7.84 6.99
CA VAL A 333 6.57 6.47 6.89
C VAL A 333 7.02 5.62 8.07
N LEU A 334 8.27 5.77 8.51
CA LEU A 334 8.83 5.04 9.64
C LEU A 334 8.16 5.39 10.97
N ASN A 335 7.88 6.66 11.23
CA ASN A 335 7.24 7.09 12.48
C ASN A 335 5.79 6.60 12.54
N CYS A 336 5.06 6.65 11.43
CA CYS A 336 3.75 6.00 11.33
C CYS A 336 3.82 4.51 11.67
N LEU A 337 4.83 3.79 11.17
CA LEU A 337 5.01 2.37 11.45
C LEU A 337 5.33 2.10 12.94
N LYS A 338 6.16 2.93 13.57
CA LYS A 338 6.49 2.86 15.01
C LYS A 338 5.26 3.09 15.90
N VAL A 339 4.40 4.04 15.54
CA VAL A 339 3.17 4.29 16.32
C VAL A 339 2.26 3.07 16.24
N VAL A 340 1.96 2.56 15.05
CA VAL A 340 1.03 1.43 14.92
C VAL A 340 1.58 0.12 15.51
N SER A 341 2.90 -0.09 15.47
CA SER A 341 3.53 -1.26 16.11
C SER A 341 3.34 -1.26 17.63
N VAL A 342 3.21 -0.10 18.27
CA VAL A 342 2.89 0.03 19.71
C VAL A 342 1.40 -0.10 19.98
N VAL A 343 0.55 0.41 19.09
CA VAL A 343 -0.92 0.36 19.27
C VAL A 343 -1.48 -1.07 19.11
N PHE A 344 -0.87 -1.91 18.26
CA PHE A 344 -1.31 -3.31 18.07
C PHE A 344 -1.35 -4.12 19.38
N PRO A 345 -0.25 -4.24 20.16
CA PRO A 345 -0.27 -4.94 21.44
C PRO A 345 -1.32 -4.43 22.41
N ILE A 346 -1.50 -3.11 22.50
CA ILE A 346 -2.49 -2.48 23.39
C ILE A 346 -3.90 -2.89 22.97
N THR A 347 -4.18 -2.82 21.67
CA THR A 347 -5.48 -3.21 21.11
C THR A 347 -5.80 -4.67 21.43
N TYR A 348 -4.82 -5.58 21.26
CA TYR A 348 -4.97 -7.00 21.57
C TYR A 348 -5.14 -7.24 23.07
N PHE A 349 -4.37 -6.55 23.91
CA PHE A 349 -4.47 -6.66 25.35
C PHE A 349 -5.85 -6.28 25.88
N VAL A 350 -6.46 -5.24 25.30
CA VAL A 350 -7.80 -4.73 25.68
C VAL A 350 -8.93 -5.59 25.13
N THR A 351 -8.69 -6.33 24.03
CA THR A 351 -9.71 -7.13 23.32
C THR A 351 -10.61 -8.00 24.22
N PRO A 352 -10.11 -8.83 25.15
CA PRO A 352 -10.97 -9.69 25.95
C PRO A 352 -11.93 -8.91 26.84
N PHE A 353 -11.55 -7.72 27.28
CA PHE A 353 -12.37 -6.92 28.21
C PHE A 353 -13.55 -6.24 27.53
N THR A 354 -13.57 -6.17 26.19
CA THR A 354 -14.71 -5.64 25.44
C THR A 354 -16.00 -6.42 25.68
N VAL A 355 -15.91 -7.69 26.10
CA VAL A 355 -17.08 -8.52 26.41
C VAL A 355 -17.71 -8.18 27.77
N LEU A 356 -16.97 -7.54 28.68
CA LEU A 356 -17.41 -7.28 30.06
C LEU A 356 -18.34 -6.06 30.19
N PHE A 357 -18.63 -5.37 29.08
CA PHE A 357 -19.57 -4.26 29.07
C PHE A 357 -20.99 -4.72 29.43
N PRO A 358 -21.70 -3.99 30.32
CA PRO A 358 -22.92 -4.48 30.96
C PRO A 358 -24.13 -4.54 30.02
N SER A 359 -24.20 -3.67 29.02
CA SER A 359 -25.28 -3.64 28.02
C SER A 359 -24.81 -4.24 26.70
N ASP A 360 -25.68 -5.00 26.03
CA ASP A 360 -25.43 -5.56 24.70
C ASP A 360 -25.03 -4.48 23.68
N ALA A 361 -25.68 -3.32 23.72
CA ALA A 361 -25.34 -2.20 22.85
C ALA A 361 -23.94 -1.65 23.14
N SER A 362 -23.61 -1.43 24.41
CA SER A 362 -22.28 -0.93 24.82
C SER A 362 -21.16 -1.92 24.46
N ARG A 363 -21.43 -3.22 24.56
CA ARG A 363 -20.51 -4.29 24.18
C ARG A 363 -20.26 -4.29 22.67
N GLN A 364 -21.31 -4.20 21.85
CA GLN A 364 -21.18 -4.12 20.39
C GLN A 364 -20.43 -2.84 19.94
N ILE A 365 -20.72 -1.69 20.57
CA ILE A 365 -20.00 -0.44 20.28
C ILE A 365 -18.51 -0.57 20.65
N ALA A 366 -18.19 -1.13 21.80
CA ALA A 366 -16.80 -1.34 22.22
C ALA A 366 -16.03 -2.25 21.24
N ALA A 367 -16.65 -3.35 20.79
CA ALA A 367 -16.08 -4.20 19.75
C ALA A 367 -15.88 -3.46 18.43
N PHE A 368 -16.86 -2.66 18.02
CA PHE A 368 -16.77 -1.90 16.78
C PHE A 368 -15.66 -0.83 16.81
N LEU A 369 -15.52 -0.10 17.92
CA LEU A 369 -14.43 0.86 18.12
C LEU A 369 -13.07 0.17 18.11
N LEU A 370 -12.96 -1.01 18.73
CA LEU A 370 -11.76 -1.83 18.70
C LEU A 370 -11.43 -2.29 17.27
N MET A 371 -12.44 -2.72 16.50
CA MET A 371 -12.28 -3.07 15.08
C MET A 371 -11.79 -1.88 14.25
N CYS A 372 -12.31 -0.67 14.49
CA CYS A 372 -11.87 0.56 13.83
C CYS A 372 -10.41 0.90 14.17
N CYS A 373 -10.02 0.79 15.45
CA CYS A 373 -8.65 1.01 15.89
C CYS A 373 -7.67 0.01 15.24
N LYS A 374 -8.01 -1.28 15.30
CA LYS A 374 -7.22 -2.34 14.64
C LYS A 374 -7.11 -2.09 13.14
N LEU A 375 -8.20 -1.67 12.50
CA LEU A 375 -8.22 -1.39 11.07
C LEU A 375 -7.32 -0.20 10.72
N ALA A 376 -7.38 0.89 11.49
CA ALA A 376 -6.48 2.02 11.31
C ALA A 376 -5.01 1.56 11.40
N CYS A 377 -4.65 0.72 12.38
CA CYS A 377 -3.29 0.18 12.48
C CYS A 377 -2.88 -0.60 11.23
N VAL A 378 -3.76 -1.44 10.69
CA VAL A 378 -3.52 -2.23 9.46
C VAL A 378 -3.34 -1.33 8.23
N VAL A 379 -4.20 -0.32 8.08
CA VAL A 379 -4.18 0.63 6.95
C VAL A 379 -2.83 1.35 6.84
N PHE A 380 -2.17 1.61 7.97
CA PHE A 380 -0.85 2.24 8.00
C PHE A 380 0.28 1.21 7.91
N ALA A 381 0.20 0.12 8.66
CA ALA A 381 1.27 -0.87 8.78
C ALA A 381 1.70 -1.46 7.43
N PHE A 382 0.74 -1.95 6.62
CA PHE A 382 1.07 -2.63 5.36
C PHE A 382 1.73 -1.70 4.33
N PRO A 383 1.16 -0.53 3.98
CA PRO A 383 1.83 0.40 3.07
C PRO A 383 3.18 0.88 3.60
N CYS A 384 3.28 1.22 4.89
CA CYS A 384 4.54 1.69 5.46
C CYS A 384 5.65 0.65 5.37
N SER A 385 5.36 -0.62 5.71
CA SER A 385 6.35 -1.70 5.57
C SER A 385 6.78 -1.91 4.13
N ILE A 386 5.87 -1.77 3.16
CA ILE A 386 6.18 -1.94 1.74
C ILE A 386 7.07 -0.82 1.22
N ILE A 387 6.76 0.43 1.57
CA ILE A 387 7.55 1.60 1.18
C ILE A 387 8.96 1.49 1.77
N LEU A 388 9.09 1.18 3.07
CA LEU A 388 10.40 0.98 3.70
C LEU A 388 11.20 -0.17 3.10
N LEU A 389 10.54 -1.27 2.74
CA LEU A 389 11.20 -2.39 2.08
C LEU A 389 11.71 -1.99 0.70
N THR A 390 10.89 -1.28 -0.06
CA THR A 390 11.23 -0.76 -1.39
C THR A 390 12.43 0.18 -1.31
N ASN A 391 12.41 1.12 -0.36
CA ASN A 391 13.49 2.08 -0.13
C ASN A 391 14.78 1.43 0.43
N SER A 392 14.70 0.19 0.91
CA SER A 392 15.87 -0.59 1.37
C SER A 392 16.57 -1.35 0.24
N ALA A 393 15.99 -1.39 -0.96
CA ALA A 393 16.59 -2.05 -2.11
C ALA A 393 17.78 -1.23 -2.66
N LYS A 394 18.91 -1.90 -2.91
CA LYS A 394 20.12 -1.26 -3.47
C LYS A 394 20.03 -0.96 -4.97
N SER A 395 19.05 -1.54 -5.66
CA SER A 395 18.85 -1.37 -7.10
C SER A 395 17.38 -1.60 -7.45
N MET A 396 16.86 -0.84 -8.41
CA MET A 396 15.52 -1.03 -8.97
C MET A 396 15.38 -2.38 -9.71
N SER A 397 16.49 -2.97 -10.18
CA SER A 397 16.47 -4.23 -10.94
C SER A 397 16.11 -5.47 -10.11
N ILE A 398 16.26 -5.43 -8.79
CA ILE A 398 16.02 -6.57 -7.88
C ILE A 398 14.71 -6.44 -7.08
N LEU A 399 13.95 -5.39 -7.36
CA LEU A 399 12.77 -5.04 -6.56
C LEU A 399 11.68 -6.11 -6.65
N GLY A 400 11.59 -6.83 -7.79
CA GLY A 400 10.71 -7.99 -7.96
C GLY A 400 11.07 -9.14 -7.01
N SER A 401 12.33 -9.55 -6.99
CA SER A 401 12.84 -10.59 -6.09
C SER A 401 12.68 -10.21 -4.60
N LEU A 402 12.99 -8.96 -4.22
CA LEU A 402 12.86 -8.51 -2.84
C LEU A 402 11.41 -8.54 -2.34
N ASN A 403 10.47 -8.00 -3.13
CA ASN A 403 9.04 -8.08 -2.82
C ASN A 403 8.50 -9.52 -2.89
N GLY A 404 9.11 -10.39 -3.69
CA GLY A 404 8.88 -11.82 -3.69
C GLY A 404 9.21 -12.45 -2.33
N VAL A 405 10.40 -12.18 -1.78
CA VAL A 405 10.81 -12.64 -0.44
C VAL A 405 9.85 -12.14 0.64
N ALA A 406 9.43 -10.87 0.59
CA ALA A 406 8.46 -10.33 1.53
C ALA A 406 7.11 -11.05 1.47
N THR A 407 6.63 -11.34 0.26
CA THR A 407 5.39 -12.08 0.03
C THR A 407 5.50 -13.49 0.58
N SER A 408 6.64 -14.17 0.37
CA SER A 408 6.93 -15.48 0.94
C SER A 408 6.90 -15.48 2.47
N ALA A 409 7.65 -14.57 3.10
CA ALA A 409 7.75 -14.48 4.55
C ALA A 409 6.38 -14.17 5.18
N SER A 410 5.62 -13.24 4.59
CA SER A 410 4.24 -12.94 5.02
C SER A 410 3.31 -14.14 4.86
N ALA A 411 3.40 -14.90 3.77
CA ALA A 411 2.51 -16.04 3.53
C ALA A 411 2.70 -17.16 4.57
N VAL A 412 3.94 -17.41 5.02
CA VAL A 412 4.24 -18.31 6.14
C VAL A 412 3.59 -17.78 7.43
N GLY A 413 3.74 -16.50 7.71
CA GLY A 413 3.08 -15.86 8.86
C GLY A 413 1.55 -16.01 8.83
N LYS A 414 0.91 -15.79 7.68
CA LYS A 414 -0.54 -15.94 7.51
C LYS A 414 -1.04 -17.37 7.72
N ALA A 415 -0.22 -18.38 7.43
CA ALA A 415 -0.55 -19.77 7.67
C ALA A 415 -0.44 -20.16 9.16
N ILE A 416 0.61 -19.67 9.84
CA ILE A 416 0.91 -20.05 11.24
C ILE A 416 0.03 -19.30 12.23
N GLY A 417 -0.26 -18.01 11.99
CA GLY A 417 -0.97 -17.13 12.92
C GLY A 417 -2.31 -17.68 13.44
N PRO A 418 -3.27 -18.01 12.55
CA PRO A 418 -4.55 -18.60 12.94
C PRO A 418 -4.42 -19.92 13.71
N ALA A 419 -3.39 -20.74 13.42
CA ALA A 419 -3.18 -22.01 14.12
C ALA A 419 -2.78 -21.79 15.58
N ILE A 420 -1.82 -20.88 15.82
CA ILE A 420 -1.39 -20.52 17.19
C ILE A 420 -2.54 -19.89 17.97
N LEU A 421 -3.21 -18.88 17.39
CA LEU A 421 -4.25 -18.15 18.09
C LEU A 421 -5.53 -18.98 18.27
N GLY A 422 -5.90 -19.80 17.28
CA GLY A 422 -7.03 -20.72 17.40
C GLY A 422 -6.81 -21.82 18.43
N GLY A 423 -5.57 -22.34 18.52
CA GLY A 423 -5.18 -23.30 19.56
C GLY A 423 -5.23 -22.71 20.96
N THR A 424 -4.68 -21.50 21.15
CA THR A 424 -4.75 -20.77 22.42
C THR A 424 -6.18 -20.35 22.78
N PHE A 425 -7.01 -19.98 21.81
CA PHE A 425 -8.44 -19.69 22.01
C PHE A 425 -9.18 -20.94 22.51
N SER A 426 -8.96 -22.08 21.86
CA SER A 426 -9.56 -23.36 22.27
C SER A 426 -9.15 -23.77 23.68
N LEU A 427 -7.88 -23.56 24.05
CA LEU A 427 -7.37 -23.80 25.40
C LEU A 427 -7.98 -22.82 26.43
N GLY A 428 -8.10 -21.54 26.05
CA GLY A 428 -8.71 -20.49 26.85
C GLY A 428 -10.17 -20.81 27.18
N VAL A 429 -10.97 -21.18 26.17
CA VAL A 429 -12.36 -21.60 26.37
C VAL A 429 -12.45 -22.82 27.28
N LYS A 430 -11.62 -23.86 27.07
CA LYS A 430 -11.61 -25.08 27.91
C LYS A 430 -11.28 -24.81 29.38
N LYS A 431 -10.36 -23.88 29.65
CA LYS A 431 -9.93 -23.54 31.02
C LYS A 431 -10.72 -22.40 31.66
N GLY A 432 -11.62 -21.74 30.92
CA GLY A 432 -12.36 -20.56 31.40
C GLY A 432 -11.55 -19.25 31.39
N TYR A 433 -10.49 -19.15 30.57
CA TYR A 433 -9.63 -17.97 30.44
C TYR A 433 -9.64 -17.43 29.01
N MET A 434 -10.64 -16.61 28.67
CA MET A 434 -10.74 -15.94 27.37
C MET A 434 -9.60 -14.96 27.10
N ILE A 435 -8.91 -14.51 28.15
CA ILE A 435 -7.76 -13.59 28.05
C ILE A 435 -6.55 -14.24 27.36
N LEU A 436 -6.37 -15.55 27.52
CA LEU A 436 -5.20 -16.30 27.07
C LEU A 436 -4.85 -16.11 25.58
N PRO A 437 -5.78 -16.29 24.60
CA PRO A 437 -5.49 -16.03 23.20
C PRO A 437 -5.02 -14.60 22.94
N TRP A 438 -5.73 -13.61 23.49
CA TRP A 438 -5.47 -12.21 23.22
C TRP A 438 -4.16 -11.71 23.81
N TRP A 439 -3.80 -12.16 25.02
CA TRP A 439 -2.51 -11.83 25.63
C TRP A 439 -1.34 -12.55 24.95
N THR A 440 -1.55 -13.76 24.45
CA THR A 440 -0.56 -14.44 23.60
C THR A 440 -0.34 -13.64 22.32
N LEU A 441 -1.42 -13.13 21.71
CA LEU A 441 -1.32 -12.29 20.53
C LEU A 441 -0.66 -10.93 20.82
N ALA A 442 -0.99 -10.30 21.95
CA ALA A 442 -0.37 -9.06 22.40
C ALA A 442 1.13 -9.24 22.61
N PHE A 443 1.56 -10.34 23.24
CA PHE A 443 2.96 -10.69 23.41
C PHE A 443 3.69 -10.85 22.07
N ILE A 444 3.09 -11.60 21.14
CA ILE A 444 3.62 -11.75 19.78
C ILE A 444 3.73 -10.41 19.05
N ALA A 445 2.72 -9.54 19.19
CA ALA A 445 2.74 -8.20 18.59
C ALA A 445 3.82 -7.30 19.21
N SER A 446 4.07 -7.40 20.52
CA SER A 446 5.14 -6.66 21.18
C SER A 446 6.52 -7.09 20.68
N LEU A 447 6.72 -8.39 20.45
CA LEU A 447 7.94 -8.89 19.82
C LEU A 447 8.07 -8.43 18.36
N SER A 448 6.95 -8.35 17.62
CA SER A 448 6.90 -7.82 16.25
C SER A 448 7.27 -6.34 16.15
N ALA A 449 7.11 -5.57 17.24
CA ALA A 449 7.50 -4.17 17.27
C ALA A 449 9.02 -3.97 17.32
N LEU A 450 9.80 -4.90 17.89
CA LEU A 450 11.25 -4.74 18.10
C LEU A 450 12.02 -4.45 16.80
N PRO A 451 11.85 -5.23 15.70
CA PRO A 451 12.55 -4.95 14.44
C PRO A 451 12.18 -3.60 13.83
N VAL A 452 10.96 -3.10 14.05
CA VAL A 452 10.51 -1.78 13.56
C VAL A 452 11.30 -0.64 14.21
N PHE A 453 11.60 -0.76 15.50
CA PHE A 453 12.39 0.26 16.21
C PHE A 453 13.86 0.27 15.82
N TRP A 454 14.38 -0.86 15.35
CA TRP A 454 15.75 -0.96 14.81
C TRP A 454 15.88 -0.54 13.35
N CYS A 455 14.76 -0.39 12.62
CA CYS A 455 14.79 0.12 11.25
C CYS A 455 15.18 1.60 11.25
N LYS A 456 16.13 1.95 10.37
CA LYS A 456 16.47 3.35 10.04
C LYS A 456 15.87 3.76 8.70
N GLU A 457 15.40 5.00 8.58
CA GLU A 457 15.00 5.53 7.28
C GLU A 457 16.29 5.86 6.51
N ASN A 458 16.45 5.26 5.33
CA ASN A 458 17.68 5.32 4.55
C ASN A 458 17.42 6.20 3.30
N ASP A 459 18.11 7.33 3.19
CA ASP A 459 17.92 8.32 2.12
C ASP A 459 18.84 8.12 0.89
N HIS A 460 19.19 6.88 0.57
CA HIS A 460 20.16 6.57 -0.50
C HIS A 460 19.73 6.92 -1.94
N LEU A 461 18.54 7.48 -2.17
CA LEU A 461 18.12 7.96 -3.50
C LEU A 461 18.40 9.46 -3.71
N ASN A 462 18.93 10.17 -2.72
CA ASN A 462 19.27 11.60 -2.83
C ASN A 462 20.75 11.85 -3.18
N GLU A 463 21.67 10.93 -2.89
CA GLU A 463 23.10 11.20 -3.08
C GLU A 463 23.53 11.23 -4.56
N SER A 464 22.77 10.65 -5.49
CA SER A 464 23.10 10.69 -6.91
C SER A 464 22.70 11.98 -7.63
N SER A 465 21.97 12.91 -6.99
CA SER A 465 21.66 14.23 -7.56
C SER A 465 22.51 15.36 -7.01
N ASP A 466 23.08 15.21 -5.80
CA ASP A 466 23.63 16.37 -5.07
C ASP A 466 25.16 16.30 -4.85
N THR A 467 25.88 15.33 -5.42
CA THR A 467 27.35 15.21 -5.27
C THR A 467 28.17 15.33 -6.55
N ASN A 468 27.58 15.73 -7.68
CA ASN A 468 28.30 15.87 -8.95
C ASN A 468 28.58 17.32 -9.41
N ASP A 469 28.30 18.34 -8.59
CA ASP A 469 28.43 19.73 -9.04
C ASP A 469 29.69 20.49 -8.59
N ASP A 470 30.61 19.89 -7.80
CA ASP A 470 31.78 20.61 -7.26
C ASP A 470 33.16 19.98 -7.56
N ASP A 471 33.36 19.33 -8.72
CA ASP A 471 34.72 19.02 -9.17
C ASP A 471 34.91 19.16 -10.69
N ASN A 472 34.73 20.39 -11.18
CA ASN A 472 35.32 20.83 -12.45
C ASN A 472 36.65 21.55 -12.18
N GLY A 473 37.64 20.80 -11.70
CA GLY A 473 39.03 21.21 -11.79
C GLY A 473 39.45 21.35 -13.25
N LEU A 474 39.68 22.60 -13.68
CA LEU A 474 40.28 22.95 -14.97
C LEU A 474 41.64 22.23 -15.12
N VAL A 475 41.67 21.13 -15.87
CA VAL A 475 42.92 20.49 -16.32
C VAL A 475 43.45 21.32 -17.48
N ASN A 476 44.46 22.15 -17.21
CA ASN A 476 45.24 22.82 -18.24
C ASN A 476 45.99 21.77 -19.07
N ALA A 477 45.88 21.90 -20.39
CA ALA A 477 46.64 21.13 -21.36
C ALA A 477 48.13 21.52 -21.32
N ASN A 478 48.88 20.90 -20.41
CA ASN A 478 50.32 20.66 -20.50
C ASN A 478 50.70 19.68 -19.38
N GLY A 479 51.04 18.45 -19.75
CA GLY A 479 51.24 17.34 -18.81
C GLY A 479 52.45 17.51 -17.90
N ASN A 480 52.26 18.17 -16.76
CA ASN A 480 53.13 18.11 -15.59
C ASN A 480 52.26 18.00 -14.32
N GLU A 481 52.58 17.05 -13.44
CA GLU A 481 51.92 16.86 -12.14
C GLU A 481 52.20 18.07 -11.21
N PRO A 482 51.21 18.57 -10.44
CA PRO A 482 51.49 19.56 -9.41
C PRO A 482 51.97 18.88 -8.13
N GLU A 483 53.10 19.38 -7.61
CA GLU A 483 53.71 19.00 -6.34
C GLU A 483 52.76 19.24 -5.14
N ARG A 484 52.88 18.34 -4.16
CA ARG A 484 52.16 18.34 -2.89
C ARG A 484 52.66 19.49 -2.00
N GLY A 485 51.91 20.59 -1.89
CA GLY A 485 52.16 21.71 -0.99
C GLY A 485 51.42 21.58 0.34
N GLU A 486 52.13 21.82 1.45
CA GLU A 486 51.66 21.75 2.85
C GLU A 486 50.52 22.74 3.15
N VAL A 487 49.53 22.25 3.90
CA VAL A 487 48.45 23.07 4.48
C VAL A 487 49.00 23.81 5.70
N THR A 488 49.15 25.13 5.59
CA THR A 488 49.42 26.00 6.74
C THR A 488 48.12 26.45 7.37
N HIS A 489 47.98 26.16 8.67
CA HIS A 489 46.93 26.68 9.54
C HIS A 489 47.05 28.21 9.65
N TYR A 490 45.96 28.93 9.38
CA TYR A 490 45.75 30.27 9.93
C TYR A 490 44.56 30.24 10.88
N GLN A 491 44.88 30.62 12.11
CA GLN A 491 44.04 30.80 13.27
C GLN A 491 43.73 32.30 13.31
N GLU A 492 42.46 32.68 13.33
CA GLU A 492 42.08 34.07 13.58
C GLU A 492 41.11 34.12 14.76
N ASP A 493 41.55 34.90 15.75
CA ASP A 493 41.00 34.99 17.10
C ASP A 493 39.62 35.65 17.14
N THR A 494 38.79 35.04 17.98
CA THR A 494 37.55 35.61 18.52
C THR A 494 37.84 36.79 19.43
N ASP A 495 37.14 37.90 19.24
CA ASP A 495 36.56 38.69 20.34
C ASP A 495 35.52 39.69 19.79
N GLY A 496 34.33 39.71 20.39
CA GLY A 496 33.40 40.85 20.31
C GLY A 496 31.98 40.56 19.85
N GLU A 497 31.09 40.42 20.83
CA GLU A 497 29.66 40.79 20.79
C GLU A 497 28.64 39.80 20.20
N THR A 498 28.21 38.92 21.11
CA THR A 498 26.89 38.30 21.14
C THR A 498 25.81 39.35 21.44
N ARG A 499 24.77 39.44 20.60
CA ARG A 499 23.33 39.38 20.96
C ARG A 499 22.42 39.87 19.84
N GLY A 500 21.34 39.12 19.61
CA GLY A 500 20.05 39.69 19.18
C GLY A 500 19.59 39.33 17.77
N TRP A 501 19.14 38.10 17.56
CA TRP A 501 18.21 37.76 16.48
C TRP A 501 16.87 37.30 17.07
N GLU A 502 16.25 38.17 17.86
CA GLU A 502 14.84 38.14 18.23
C GLU A 502 14.31 39.57 18.08
N GLU A 503 13.97 39.96 16.85
CA GLU A 503 13.01 41.03 16.48
C GLU A 503 13.18 41.34 14.97
N ARG A 504 12.69 40.42 14.14
CA ARG A 504 12.28 40.75 12.76
C ARG A 504 10.80 40.47 12.60
N GLU A 505 10.02 41.06 13.48
CA GLU A 505 8.68 41.49 13.15
C GLU A 505 8.54 42.96 13.52
N THR A 506 7.90 43.69 12.63
CA THR A 506 7.57 45.12 12.70
C THR A 506 8.66 46.10 12.22
N LEU A 507 8.25 46.93 11.25
CA LEU A 507 8.91 48.16 10.79
C LEU A 507 10.05 48.04 9.77
N LYS A 508 9.70 47.60 8.55
CA LYS A 508 10.21 48.22 7.30
C LYS A 508 9.25 47.96 6.14
N LYS A 509 8.07 48.57 6.21
CA LYS A 509 7.24 48.91 5.04
C LYS A 509 7.05 50.41 5.04
N GLY A 510 7.57 51.06 4.00
CA GLY A 510 7.31 52.46 3.69
C GLY A 510 8.54 53.18 3.15
N ASN A 511 8.70 53.21 1.83
CA ASN A 511 8.95 54.49 1.16
C ASN A 511 8.51 54.46 -0.31
N ALA A 512 7.32 54.97 -0.56
CA ALA A 512 6.92 55.65 -1.79
C ALA A 512 6.49 57.06 -1.34
N GLY A 513 7.17 58.11 -1.81
CA GLY A 513 6.88 59.52 -1.50
C GLY A 513 5.47 59.91 -2.00
N GLY A 514 4.69 60.74 -1.31
CA GLY A 514 4.95 62.13 -0.88
C GLY A 514 4.41 63.03 -2.01
N ASP A 515 3.37 63.86 -1.87
CA ASP A 515 3.14 64.85 -0.82
C ASP A 515 1.65 65.24 -0.68
N GLY A 516 1.24 65.48 0.56
CA GLY A 516 0.02 66.17 0.95
C GLY A 516 0.30 66.91 2.27
N VAL A 517 0.23 68.24 2.22
CA VAL A 517 0.63 69.18 3.29
C VAL A 517 -0.52 69.36 4.31
N VAL A 518 -0.16 69.81 5.55
CA VAL A 518 -0.92 70.67 6.52
C VAL A 518 -1.51 69.89 7.74
N ARG A 519 -1.35 70.22 9.06
CA ARG A 519 -0.78 71.34 9.86
C ARG A 519 -0.72 70.99 11.37
N SER A 520 0.18 71.64 12.11
CA SER A 520 -0.02 72.47 13.34
C SER A 520 1.38 72.94 13.75
N ASP A 521 1.69 74.21 14.06
CA ASP A 521 0.98 75.21 14.84
C ASP A 521 1.34 76.66 14.42
N GLN A 522 0.64 77.60 15.06
CA GLN A 522 0.92 79.04 15.21
C GLN A 522 0.27 80.06 14.24
N GLN A 523 -0.78 80.69 14.80
CA GLN A 523 -0.91 82.14 15.02
C GLN A 523 -1.33 83.10 13.87
N TYR A 524 -2.45 83.78 14.18
CA TYR A 524 -2.87 85.15 13.85
C TYR A 524 -3.39 85.55 12.44
N HIS A 525 -4.62 86.09 12.50
CA HIS A 525 -5.21 87.24 11.78
C HIS A 525 -5.69 87.20 10.30
N ASN A 526 -7.00 87.48 10.19
CA ASN A 526 -7.71 88.42 9.31
C ASN A 526 -7.91 88.19 7.79
N ALA A 527 -9.21 88.18 7.45
CA ALA A 527 -9.92 88.99 6.44
C ALA A 527 -9.90 88.62 4.93
N GLY A 528 -11.10 88.29 4.43
CA GLY A 528 -11.73 89.02 3.31
C GLY A 528 -11.54 88.53 1.86
N PRO A 529 -12.47 88.87 0.92
CA PRO A 529 -12.93 87.95 -0.13
C PRO A 529 -12.78 88.46 -1.58
N GLY A 530 -13.07 87.62 -2.60
CA GLY A 530 -13.61 88.12 -3.88
C GLY A 530 -13.35 87.32 -5.18
N GLY A 531 -14.44 86.79 -5.76
CA GLY A 531 -14.80 86.78 -7.22
C GLY A 531 -13.94 85.98 -8.22
N ARG A 532 -14.33 85.75 -9.49
CA ARG A 532 -15.59 85.67 -10.27
C ARG A 532 -15.16 85.26 -11.71
N CYS A 533 -16.04 84.61 -12.50
CA CYS A 533 -16.04 84.45 -13.98
C CYS A 533 -15.01 83.46 -14.63
N GLY A 534 -15.27 82.73 -15.72
CA GLY A 534 -16.41 82.56 -16.63
C GLY A 534 -16.00 81.78 -17.92
N HIS A 535 -17.00 81.20 -18.65
CA HIS A 535 -17.04 80.74 -20.07
C HIS A 535 -15.95 79.76 -20.63
N GLY A 536 -16.21 78.84 -21.57
CA GLY A 536 -17.35 78.57 -22.46
C GLY A 536 -17.13 77.33 -23.37
N ASN A 537 -18.18 76.95 -24.11
CA ASN A 537 -18.40 75.76 -24.96
C ASN A 537 -17.64 75.70 -26.32
N ARG A 538 -17.51 74.47 -26.85
CA ARG A 538 -17.78 73.96 -28.25
C ARG A 538 -17.12 72.57 -28.39
N GLN A 539 -17.70 71.43 -28.80
CA GLN A 539 -18.71 71.00 -29.78
C GLN A 539 -18.26 71.00 -31.26
N GLU A 540 -18.17 69.80 -31.85
CA GLU A 540 -18.36 69.34 -33.26
C GLU A 540 -17.79 67.88 -33.35
N ASP A 541 -18.63 66.84 -33.55
CA ASP A 541 -19.11 66.22 -34.81
C ASP A 541 -17.97 65.43 -35.52
N ASP A 542 -18.06 64.15 -35.93
CA ASP A 542 -19.13 63.20 -36.28
C ASP A 542 -18.89 61.78 -35.69
#